data_AF-A0A369H7C9-F1
#
_entry.id   AF-A0A369H7C9-F1
#
_cell.length_a   1.000
_cell.length_b   1.000
_cell.length_c   1.000
_cell.angle_alpha   90.00
_cell.angle_beta   90.00
_cell.angle_gamma   90.00
#
_symmetry.space_group_name_H-M   'P 1'
#
loop_
_entity.id
_entity.type
_entity.pdbx_description
1 polymer ?
#
loop_
_entity_poly.entity_id
_entity_poly.type
_entity_poly.pdbx_seq_one_letter_code
_entity_poly.pdbx_strand_id
1 'polypeptide(L)'
;MPTERSLTPTVDVGGTVLECDLKDPSSEASPWRGIILYNSEADNVIFHRFAGLKTSSASHVSRGVISVVGFMLLCNEGNVAVLHQRGFIKEMFIDFFNIICRSIGLEARLGETEKLMDKLWSTVGEMEILEVEH
;
A
#
# COMPACT_ATOMS: atom_id res chain seq x y z
N MET A 1 -23.09 29.48 -27.51
CA MET A 1 -23.65 28.36 -26.73
C MET A 1 -22.53 27.80 -25.89
N PRO A 2 -22.59 27.85 -24.55
CA PRO A 2 -21.58 27.18 -23.73
C PRO A 2 -21.89 25.68 -23.72
N THR A 3 -20.90 24.88 -24.10
CA THR A 3 -20.96 23.43 -24.05
C THR A 3 -21.01 23.01 -22.59
N GLU A 4 -22.12 22.40 -22.17
CA GLU A 4 -22.22 21.72 -20.88
C GLU A 4 -21.15 20.63 -20.84
N ARG A 5 -20.08 20.88 -20.08
CA ARG A 5 -19.19 19.81 -19.63
C ARG A 5 -20.02 18.96 -18.69
N SER A 6 -20.46 17.81 -19.18
CA SER A 6 -21.02 16.73 -18.36
C SER A 6 -20.01 16.45 -17.24
N LEU A 7 -20.33 16.91 -16.03
CA LEU A 7 -19.68 16.47 -14.81
C LEU A 7 -20.16 15.04 -14.59
N THR A 8 -19.46 14.07 -15.19
CA THR A 8 -19.52 12.70 -14.68
C THR A 8 -19.20 12.79 -13.19
N PRO A 9 -20.04 12.26 -12.28
CA PRO A 9 -19.70 12.23 -10.87
C PRO A 9 -18.36 11.52 -10.77
N THR A 10 -17.35 12.22 -10.25
CA THR A 10 -16.11 11.61 -9.80
C THR A 10 -16.53 10.64 -8.70
N VAL A 11 -16.71 9.38 -9.07
CA VAL A 11 -16.84 8.29 -8.12
C VAL A 11 -15.61 8.41 -7.23
N ASP A 12 -15.79 8.40 -5.92
CA ASP A 12 -14.71 8.42 -4.93
C ASP A 12 -13.96 7.08 -5.08
N VAL A 13 -13.03 7.00 -6.05
CA VAL A 13 -12.44 5.72 -6.45
C VAL A 13 -11.28 5.40 -5.50
N GLY A 14 -11.66 5.09 -4.26
CA GLY A 14 -10.80 4.50 -3.25
C GLY A 14 -10.21 3.15 -3.69
N GLY A 15 -9.52 2.47 -2.79
CA GLY A 15 -8.88 1.20 -3.11
C GLY A 15 -8.89 0.21 -1.95
N THR A 16 -8.87 -1.07 -2.28
CA THR A 16 -8.56 -2.15 -1.35
C THR A 16 -7.12 -2.02 -0.88
N VAL A 17 -6.92 -2.06 0.44
CA VAL A 17 -5.61 -2.00 1.07
C VAL A 17 -5.14 -3.42 1.35
N LEU A 18 -4.07 -3.82 0.64
CA LEU A 18 -3.47 -5.14 0.75
C LEU A 18 -2.14 -5.03 1.48
N GLU A 19 -1.95 -5.89 2.48
CA GLU A 19 -0.65 -6.15 3.07
C GLU A 19 -0.02 -7.35 2.35
N CYS A 20 1.20 -7.16 1.87
CA CYS A 20 1.87 -8.14 1.03
C CYS A 20 3.32 -8.37 1.44
N ASP A 21 3.76 -9.61 1.28
CA ASP A 21 5.16 -9.96 1.21
C ASP A 21 5.65 -9.81 -0.24
N LEU A 22 6.73 -9.07 -0.43
CA LEU A 22 7.37 -8.82 -1.71
C LEU A 22 8.70 -9.57 -1.72
N LYS A 23 8.86 -10.53 -2.63
CA LYS A 23 10.16 -11.15 -2.86
C LYS A 23 11.06 -10.20 -3.63
N ASP A 24 12.30 -10.11 -3.19
CA ASP A 24 13.35 -9.51 -3.99
C ASP A 24 14.04 -10.63 -4.79
N PRO A 25 13.90 -10.67 -6.12
CA PRO A 25 14.56 -11.69 -6.94
C PRO A 25 16.09 -11.63 -6.84
N SER A 26 16.66 -10.53 -6.32
CA SER A 26 18.10 -10.34 -6.14
C SER A 26 18.61 -10.68 -4.73
N SER A 27 17.77 -11.12 -3.80
CA SER A 27 18.17 -11.38 -2.41
C SER A 27 17.43 -12.55 -1.77
N GLU A 28 18.16 -13.47 -1.14
CA GLU A 28 17.59 -14.52 -0.27
C GLU A 28 17.12 -13.98 1.10
N ALA A 29 17.36 -12.70 1.39
CA ALA A 29 16.87 -12.08 2.62
C ALA A 29 15.33 -12.04 2.61
N SER A 30 14.72 -12.28 3.78
CA SER A 30 13.28 -12.39 4.01
C SER A 30 12.43 -11.42 3.18
N PRO A 31 11.24 -11.84 2.73
CA PRO A 31 10.36 -11.02 1.92
C PRO A 31 10.12 -9.65 2.56
N TRP A 32 10.08 -8.61 1.74
CA TRP A 32 9.82 -7.26 2.20
C TRP A 32 8.35 -7.11 2.52
N ARG A 33 8.01 -6.44 3.62
CA ARG A 33 6.62 -6.06 3.84
C ARG A 33 6.29 -4.81 3.03
N GLY A 34 5.24 -4.91 2.23
CA GLY A 34 4.72 -3.82 1.41
C GLY A 34 3.22 -3.69 1.59
N ILE A 35 2.73 -2.50 1.26
CA ILE A 35 1.29 -2.20 1.22
C ILE A 35 0.94 -1.82 -0.20
N ILE A 36 -0.13 -2.40 -0.72
CA ILE A 36 -0.62 -2.16 -2.06
C ILE A 36 -2.05 -1.63 -1.96
N LEU A 37 -2.27 -0.44 -2.51
CA LEU A 37 -3.61 0.10 -2.75
C LEU A 37 -4.04 -0.36 -4.14
N TYR A 38 -4.98 -1.29 -4.17
CA TYR A 38 -5.54 -1.88 -5.38
C TYR A 38 -6.94 -1.31 -5.63
N ASN A 39 -7.20 -0.85 -6.84
CA ASN A 39 -8.53 -0.46 -7.27
C ASN A 39 -8.79 -1.13 -8.63
N SER A 40 -9.85 -1.94 -8.71
CA SER A 40 -10.21 -2.69 -9.92
C SER A 40 -10.66 -1.80 -11.09
N GLU A 41 -11.10 -0.58 -10.79
CA GLU A 41 -11.52 0.41 -11.79
C GLU A 41 -10.36 1.33 -12.21
N ALA A 42 -9.21 1.24 -11.54
CA ALA A 42 -8.01 1.99 -11.87
C ALA A 42 -7.02 1.17 -12.70
N ASP A 43 -6.29 1.86 -13.60
CA ASP A 43 -5.25 1.20 -14.41
C ASP A 43 -4.00 0.82 -13.61
N ASN A 44 -3.83 1.41 -12.42
CA ASN A 44 -2.61 1.31 -11.63
C ASN A 44 -2.89 1.04 -10.16
N VAL A 45 -1.94 0.38 -9.51
CA VAL A 45 -1.89 0.22 -8.05
C VAL A 45 -0.79 1.10 -7.47
N ILE A 46 -1.02 1.59 -6.25
CA ILE A 46 -0.01 2.34 -5.49
C ILE A 46 0.65 1.36 -4.52
N PHE A 47 1.98 1.37 -4.46
CA PHE A 47 2.70 0.56 -3.48
C PHE A 47 3.51 1.43 -2.52
N HIS A 48 3.58 0.99 -1.27
CA HIS A 48 4.44 1.53 -0.22
C HIS A 48 5.39 0.42 0.24
N ARG A 49 6.71 0.66 0.18
CA ARG A 49 7.73 -0.30 0.63
C ARG A 49 8.57 0.31 1.74
N PHE A 50 8.73 -0.44 2.83
CA PHE A 50 9.47 -0.02 4.01
C PHE A 50 10.93 -0.47 3.92
N ALA A 51 11.80 0.38 3.37
CA ALA A 51 13.19 0.02 3.09
C ALA A 51 13.99 -0.37 4.35
N GLY A 52 13.63 0.20 5.51
CA GLY A 52 14.31 -0.07 6.80
C GLY A 52 14.11 -1.48 7.32
N LEU A 53 13.13 -2.21 6.78
CA LEU A 53 12.95 -3.63 7.03
C LEU A 53 13.98 -4.50 6.29
N LYS A 54 14.57 -3.98 5.20
CA LYS A 54 15.55 -4.70 4.37
C LYS A 54 16.99 -4.32 4.71
N THR A 55 17.26 -3.03 4.89
CA THR A 55 18.62 -2.54 5.16
C THR A 55 18.63 -1.69 6.42
N SER A 56 19.63 -1.88 7.28
CA SER A 56 19.82 -1.09 8.51
C SER A 56 20.07 0.41 8.26
N SER A 57 20.21 0.81 7.00
CA SER A 57 20.61 2.14 6.54
C SER A 57 19.48 2.98 5.97
N ALA A 58 18.24 2.47 5.86
CA ALA A 58 17.16 3.16 5.14
C ALA A 58 15.92 3.39 6.01
N SER A 59 15.75 4.58 6.60
CA SER A 59 14.54 4.94 7.37
C SER A 59 13.41 5.52 6.51
N HIS A 60 13.32 5.16 5.23
CA HIS A 60 12.34 5.77 4.32
C HIS A 60 11.35 4.76 3.75
N VAL A 61 10.10 5.21 3.59
CA VAL A 61 9.10 4.53 2.78
C VAL A 61 9.24 5.01 1.34
N SER A 62 9.48 4.06 0.44
CA SER A 62 9.39 4.33 -1.00
C SER A 62 7.95 4.13 -1.47
N ARG A 63 7.44 5.11 -2.22
CA ARG A 63 6.14 5.03 -2.90
C ARG A 63 6.40 4.87 -4.39
N GLY A 64 5.63 4.04 -5.05
CA GLY A 64 5.59 4.01 -6.50
C GLY A 64 4.26 3.52 -7.03
N VAL A 65 4.19 3.44 -8.35
CA VAL A 65 2.99 3.09 -9.10
C VAL A 65 3.37 2.01 -10.10
N ILE A 66 2.53 0.98 -10.23
CA ILE A 66 2.65 -0.06 -11.25
C ILE A 66 1.26 -0.32 -11.83
N SER A 67 1.18 -0.72 -13.09
CA SER A 67 -0.10 -1.09 -13.69
C SER A 67 -0.73 -2.29 -12.98
N VAL A 68 -2.05 -2.38 -12.98
CA VAL A 68 -2.77 -3.56 -12.46
C VAL A 68 -2.30 -4.85 -13.15
N VAL A 69 -2.08 -4.81 -14.46
CA VAL A 69 -1.52 -5.94 -15.22
C VAL A 69 -0.13 -6.33 -14.71
N GLY A 70 0.74 -5.36 -14.46
CA GLY A 70 2.08 -5.61 -13.91
C GLY A 70 2.03 -6.18 -12.50
N PHE A 71 1.12 -5.69 -11.66
CA PHE A 71 0.88 -6.25 -10.33
C PHE A 71 0.40 -7.70 -10.40
N MET A 72 -0.58 -8.01 -11.25
CA MET A 72 -1.09 -9.37 -11.43
C MET A 72 -0.01 -10.33 -11.93
N LEU A 73 0.87 -9.90 -12.83
CA LEU A 73 2.05 -10.66 -13.26
C LEU A 73 2.96 -10.99 -12.08
N LEU A 74 3.30 -10.00 -11.25
CA LEU A 74 4.15 -10.22 -10.06
C LEU A 74 3.51 -11.20 -9.06
N CYS A 75 2.19 -11.16 -8.89
CA CYS A 75 1.46 -12.15 -8.08
C CYS A 75 1.57 -13.56 -8.69
N ASN A 76 1.33 -13.69 -10.01
CA ASN A 76 1.38 -14.97 -10.71
C ASN A 76 2.77 -15.61 -10.72
N GLU A 77 3.82 -14.78 -10.77
CA GLU A 77 5.22 -15.22 -10.67
C GLU A 77 5.64 -15.55 -9.23
N GLY A 78 4.76 -15.33 -8.24
CA GLY A 78 5.05 -15.56 -6.83
C GLY A 78 6.04 -14.56 -6.24
N ASN A 79 6.22 -13.40 -6.89
CA ASN A 79 7.02 -12.27 -6.43
C ASN A 79 6.26 -11.40 -5.43
N VAL A 80 4.92 -11.45 -5.43
CA VAL A 80 4.06 -10.82 -4.43
C VAL A 80 3.12 -11.84 -3.84
N ALA A 81 3.11 -11.96 -2.52
CA ALA A 81 2.16 -12.76 -1.78
C ALA A 81 1.28 -11.84 -0.93
N VAL A 82 -0.03 -11.84 -1.17
CA VAL A 82 -0.99 -11.11 -0.34
C VAL A 82 -1.16 -11.86 0.97
N LEU A 83 -0.87 -11.21 2.09
CA LEU A 83 -1.02 -11.77 3.43
C LEU A 83 -2.40 -11.45 4.01
N HIS A 84 -2.80 -10.18 3.91
CA HIS A 84 -4.07 -9.70 4.45
C HIS A 84 -4.70 -8.66 3.53
N GLN A 85 -6.01 -8.77 3.34
CA GLN A 85 -6.84 -7.65 2.89
C GLN A 85 -7.28 -6.89 4.14
N ARG A 86 -6.79 -5.66 4.31
CA ARG A 86 -6.97 -4.87 5.54
C ARG A 86 -8.24 -4.02 5.55
N GLY A 87 -8.79 -3.72 4.37
CA GLY A 87 -10.03 -2.96 4.22
C GLY A 87 -10.04 -2.14 2.93
N PHE A 88 -10.95 -1.19 2.84
CA PHE A 88 -11.06 -0.22 1.77
C PHE A 88 -10.72 1.19 2.27
N ILE A 89 -9.96 1.96 1.48
CA ILE A 89 -9.65 3.36 1.77
C ILE A 89 -10.27 4.25 0.71
N LYS A 90 -11.01 5.30 1.12
CA LYS A 90 -11.55 6.32 0.20
C LYS A 90 -10.44 7.16 -0.42
N GLU A 91 -10.68 7.72 -1.61
CA GLU A 91 -9.69 8.50 -2.36
C GLU A 91 -9.15 9.66 -1.52
N MET A 92 -10.06 10.36 -0.82
CA MET A 92 -9.71 11.50 0.04
C MET A 92 -8.71 11.17 1.17
N PHE A 93 -8.59 9.91 1.56
CA PHE A 93 -7.68 9.46 2.62
C PHE A 93 -6.36 8.88 2.10
N ILE A 94 -6.19 8.69 0.78
CA ILE A 94 -4.97 8.09 0.21
C ILE A 94 -3.72 8.90 0.56
N ASP A 95 -3.77 10.22 0.43
CA ASP A 95 -2.63 11.08 0.77
C ASP A 95 -2.34 11.06 2.28
N PHE A 96 -3.39 10.99 3.11
CA PHE A 96 -3.24 10.88 4.55
C PHE A 96 -2.62 9.54 4.96
N PHE A 97 -3.06 8.44 4.35
CA PHE A 97 -2.46 7.11 4.53
C PHE A 97 -0.99 7.08 4.13
N ASN A 98 -0.61 7.77 3.05
CA ASN A 98 0.78 7.93 2.66
C ASN A 98 1.61 8.68 3.74
N ILE A 99 1.04 9.69 4.40
CA ILE A 99 1.68 10.38 5.52
C ILE A 99 1.89 9.42 6.69
N ILE A 100 0.88 8.63 7.05
CA ILE A 100 0.99 7.62 8.11
C ILE A 100 2.10 6.62 7.78
N CYS A 101 2.08 6.04 6.58
CA CYS A 101 3.11 5.10 6.14
C CYS A 101 4.51 5.70 6.27
N ARG A 102 4.71 6.94 5.81
CA ARG A 102 5.99 7.65 5.92
C ARG A 102 6.41 7.87 7.37
N SER A 103 5.50 8.31 8.22
CA SER A 103 5.77 8.54 9.64
C SER A 103 6.20 7.25 10.34
N ILE A 104 5.42 6.19 10.18
CA ILE A 104 5.72 4.88 10.77
C ILE A 104 7.00 4.29 10.20
N GLY A 105 7.24 4.40 8.90
CA GLY A 105 8.43 3.87 8.26
C GLY A 105 9.75 4.52 8.69
N LEU A 106 9.72 5.68 9.38
CA LEU A 106 10.91 6.22 10.06
C LEU A 106 11.42 5.30 11.17
N GLU A 107 10.54 4.46 11.73
CA GLU A 107 10.84 3.50 12.78
C GLU A 107 11.16 2.10 12.23
N ALA A 108 11.14 1.92 10.91
CA ALA A 108 11.42 0.63 10.28
C ALA A 108 12.85 0.17 10.60
N ARG A 109 12.96 -1.02 11.19
CA ARG A 109 14.23 -1.66 11.55
C ARG A 109 14.27 -3.09 11.04
N LEU A 110 15.47 -3.54 10.67
CA LEU A 110 15.72 -4.90 10.21
C LEU A 110 15.23 -5.91 11.27
N GLY A 111 14.37 -6.84 10.86
CA GLY A 111 13.81 -7.87 11.74
C GLY A 111 12.65 -7.42 12.64
N GLU A 112 12.24 -6.15 12.61
CA GLU A 112 11.10 -5.62 13.39
C GLU A 112 9.81 -5.49 12.55
N THR A 113 9.63 -6.30 11.49
CA THR A 113 8.50 -6.21 10.56
C THR A 113 7.14 -6.24 11.25
N GLU A 114 6.88 -7.25 12.08
CA GLU A 114 5.57 -7.42 12.75
C GLU A 114 5.27 -6.24 13.67
N LYS A 115 6.25 -5.80 14.47
CA LYS A 115 6.10 -4.63 15.35
C LYS A 115 5.79 -3.34 14.57
N LEU A 116 6.40 -3.17 13.39
CA LEU A 116 6.13 -2.03 12.53
C LEU A 116 4.71 -2.09 11.96
N MET A 117 4.27 -3.27 11.51
CA MET A 117 2.92 -3.47 10.96
C MET A 117 1.85 -3.32 12.04
N ASP A 118 2.05 -3.86 13.23
CA ASP A 118 1.15 -3.68 14.38
C ASP A 118 0.95 -2.20 14.68
N LYS A 119 2.06 -1.44 14.73
CA LYS A 119 1.98 0.00 14.96
C LYS A 119 1.24 0.73 13.85
N LEU A 120 1.54 0.38 12.59
CA LEU A 120 0.85 0.96 11.44
C LEU A 120 -0.65 0.73 11.53
N TRP A 121 -1.08 -0.51 11.71
CA TRP A 121 -2.49 -0.86 11.69
C TRP A 121 -3.24 -0.35 12.93
N SER A 122 -2.58 -0.24 14.09
CA SER A 122 -3.14 0.47 15.25
C SER A 122 -3.41 1.94 14.91
N THR A 123 -2.42 2.65 14.34
CA THR A 123 -2.58 4.07 13.97
C THR A 123 -3.65 4.26 12.89
N VAL A 124 -3.71 3.36 11.90
CA VAL A 124 -4.73 3.40 10.85
C VAL A 124 -6.13 3.17 11.41
N GLY A 125 -6.27 2.23 12.35
CA GLY A 125 -7.54 1.95 13.04
C GLY A 125 -8.00 3.10 13.94
N GLU A 126 -7.10 3.70 14.70
CA GLU A 126 -7.38 4.88 15.55
C GLU A 126 -7.85 6.10 14.74
N MET A 127 -7.42 6.21 13.49
CA MET A 127 -7.76 7.31 12.59
C MET A 127 -9.03 7.02 11.76
N GLU A 128 -9.61 5.82 11.86
CA GLU A 128 -10.83 5.39 11.17
C GLU A 128 -10.80 5.61 9.64
N ILE A 129 -9.62 5.48 9.02
CA ILE A 129 -9.44 5.71 7.57
C ILE A 129 -9.66 4.48 6.71
N LEU A 130 -9.82 3.30 7.32
CA LEU A 130 -10.16 2.05 6.65
C LEU A 130 -11.59 1.62 6.97
N GLU A 131 -12.32 1.27 5.92
CA GLU A 131 -13.59 0.57 6.00
C GLU A 131 -13.31 -0.94 5.97
N VAL A 132 -13.58 -1.62 7.07
CA VAL A 132 -13.39 -3.09 7.17
C VAL A 132 -14.71 -3.76 6.81
N GLU A 133 -14.72 -4.54 5.73
CA GLU A 133 -15.87 -5.38 5.41
C GLU A 133 -15.98 -6.50 6.46
N HIS A 134 -17.09 -6.54 7.17
CA HIS A 134 -17.43 -7.54 8.19
C HIS A 134 -18.04 -8.81 7.59
#